data_AF-A0A0S8ASS2-F1
#
_entry.id   AF-A0A0S8ASS2-F1
#
_cell.length_a   1.000
_cell.length_b   1.000
_cell.length_c   1.000
_cell.angle_alpha   90.00
_cell.angle_beta   90.00
_cell.angle_gamma   90.00
#
_symmetry.space_group_name_H-M   'P 1'
#
loop_
_entity.id
_entity.type
_entity.pdbx_description
1 polymer ?
#
loop_
_entity_poly.entity_id
_entity_poly.type
_entity_poly.pdbx_seq_one_letter_code
_entity_poly.pdbx_strand_id
1 'polypeptide(L)'
;MKGIPGSWEAATLRGTLLQEGWGAAMGCPGVVPTEDGDEVEGFVFSSAHLASHWPRLDAFEGEGYERASVTVRVNGTHDVEAYGISVFLSTHVT
;
A
#
# COMPACT_ATOMS: atom_id res chain seq x y z
N MET A 1 11.24 2.88 -3.00
CA MET A 1 11.15 3.33 -4.42
C MET A 1 12.36 4.09 -4.97
N LYS A 2 13.53 4.12 -4.31
CA LYS A 2 14.71 4.80 -4.86
C LYS A 2 15.10 4.23 -6.23
N GLY A 3 15.29 5.12 -7.20
CA GLY A 3 15.75 4.80 -8.57
C GLY A 3 14.64 4.58 -9.60
N ILE A 4 13.36 4.64 -9.22
CA ILE A 4 12.23 4.55 -10.16
C ILE A 4 11.71 5.98 -10.39
N PRO A 5 11.72 6.50 -11.64
CA PRO A 5 11.15 7.81 -11.93
C PRO A 5 9.63 7.76 -11.83
N GLY A 6 9.01 8.77 -11.22
CA GLY A 6 7.56 8.85 -11.04
C GLY A 6 7.14 10.05 -10.19
N SER A 7 5.85 10.19 -9.96
CA SER A 7 5.24 11.23 -9.14
C SER A 7 4.61 10.66 -7.88
N TRP A 8 4.59 11.46 -6.82
CA TRP A 8 3.86 11.18 -5.59
C TRP A 8 2.71 12.16 -5.47
N GLU A 9 1.53 11.67 -5.15
CA GLU A 9 0.34 12.48 -4.91
C GLU A 9 -0.31 12.08 -3.59
N ALA A 10 -0.91 13.04 -2.90
CA ALA A 10 -1.65 12.75 -1.68
C ALA A 10 -2.88 11.92 -2.02
N ALA A 11 -3.14 10.88 -1.24
CA ALA A 11 -4.27 10.00 -1.45
C ALA A 11 -4.88 9.57 -0.12
N THR A 12 -6.18 9.27 -0.15
CA THR A 12 -6.86 8.59 0.96
C THR A 12 -7.40 7.24 0.50
N LEU A 13 -7.35 6.26 1.39
CA LEU A 13 -7.94 4.94 1.17
C LEU A 13 -8.89 4.64 2.33
N ARG A 14 -9.96 3.89 2.09
CA ARG A 14 -10.82 3.40 3.19
C ARG A 14 -10.29 2.09 3.71
N GLY A 15 -10.04 2.02 5.01
CA GLY A 15 -9.41 0.86 5.61
C GLY A 15 -9.26 0.93 7.11
N THR A 16 -8.74 -0.16 7.66
CA THR A 16 -8.38 -0.26 9.07
C THR A 16 -6.86 -0.21 9.20
N LEU A 17 -6.35 0.75 9.99
CA LEU A 17 -4.93 0.81 10.35
C LEU A 17 -4.57 -0.35 11.27
N LEU A 18 -3.55 -1.12 10.88
CA LEU A 18 -2.93 -2.13 11.70
C LEU A 18 -1.67 -1.54 12.34
N GLN A 19 -1.72 -1.34 13.65
CA GLN A 19 -0.59 -0.87 14.46
C GLN A 19 0.39 -2.01 14.83
N GLU A 20 0.45 -3.05 14.01
CA GLU A 20 1.23 -4.26 14.27
C GLU A 20 2.09 -4.61 13.05
N GLY A 21 3.21 -5.30 13.28
CA GLY A 21 4.17 -5.70 12.24
C GLY A 21 5.39 -4.78 12.12
N TRP A 22 6.35 -5.19 11.27
CA TRP A 22 7.65 -4.50 11.11
C TRP A 22 7.49 -3.06 10.61
N GLY A 23 6.49 -2.81 9.76
CA GLY A 23 6.11 -1.47 9.32
C GLY A 23 5.65 -0.58 10.47
N ALA A 24 4.72 -1.04 11.31
CA ALA A 24 4.19 -0.27 12.43
C ALA A 24 5.28 0.09 13.47
N ALA A 25 6.20 -0.84 13.75
CA ALA A 25 7.35 -0.60 14.62
C ALA A 25 8.32 0.47 14.07
N MET A 26 8.28 0.73 12.77
CA MET A 26 9.06 1.76 12.07
C MET A 26 8.25 3.04 11.77
N GLY A 27 7.01 3.14 12.27
CA GLY A 27 6.11 4.28 12.03
C GLY A 27 5.32 4.23 10.72
N CYS A 28 5.30 3.08 10.05
CA CYS A 28 4.55 2.81 8.81
C CYS A 28 3.49 1.73 9.08
N PRO A 29 2.36 2.06 9.73
CA PRO A 29 1.32 1.07 10.02
C PRO A 29 0.79 0.42 8.74
N GLY A 30 0.41 -0.85 8.86
CA GLY A 30 -0.30 -1.53 7.80
C GLY A 30 -1.69 -0.93 7.59
N VAL A 31 -2.27 -1.13 6.40
CA VAL A 31 -3.68 -0.80 6.16
C VAL A 31 -4.36 -1.99 5.51
N VAL A 32 -5.48 -2.42 6.07
CA VAL A 32 -6.38 -3.39 5.45
C VAL A 32 -7.49 -2.60 4.74
N PRO A 33 -7.58 -2.63 3.41
CA PRO A 33 -8.63 -1.95 2.67
C PRO A 33 -10.02 -2.52 3.03
N THR A 34 -10.98 -1.64 3.29
CA THR A 34 -12.39 -2.01 3.54
C THR A 34 -13.29 -0.81 3.24
N GLU A 35 -14.42 -1.03 2.58
CA GLU A 35 -15.38 0.03 2.22
C GLU A 35 -16.00 0.71 3.46
N ASP A 36 -16.18 -0.05 4.54
CA ASP A 36 -16.74 0.43 5.81
C ASP A 36 -15.68 1.00 6.77
N GLY A 37 -14.41 1.02 6.35
CA GLY A 37 -13.31 1.54 7.16
C GLY A 37 -13.24 3.06 7.24
N ASP A 38 -12.36 3.52 8.12
CA ASP A 38 -12.01 4.93 8.23
C ASP A 38 -11.19 5.40 7.03
N GLU A 39 -11.16 6.72 6.79
CA GLU A 39 -10.26 7.31 5.81
C GLU A 39 -8.85 7.34 6.37
N VAL A 40 -7.94 6.66 5.68
CA VAL A 40 -6.52 6.60 6.00
C VAL A 40 -5.77 7.44 4.98
N GLU A 41 -5.03 8.44 5.48
CA GLU A 41 -4.18 9.30 4.67
C GLU A 41 -2.87 8.62 4.27
N GLY A 42 -2.42 8.86 3.05
CA GLY A 42 -1.18 8.36 2.52
C GLY A 42 -0.78 9.03 1.21
N PHE A 43 0.05 8.33 0.44
CA PHE A 43 0.48 8.80 -0.87
C PHE A 43 0.39 7.67 -1.90
N VAL A 44 -0.05 8.02 -3.11
CA VAL A 44 0.05 7.15 -4.28
C VAL A 44 1.30 7.50 -5.06
N PHE A 45 2.07 6.50 -5.48
CA PHE A 45 3.18 6.67 -6.41
C PHE A 45 2.78 6.19 -7.79
N SER A 46 2.94 7.05 -8.79
CA SER A 46 2.61 6.76 -10.18
C SER A 46 3.87 6.76 -11.03
N SER A 47 4.06 5.68 -11.80
CA SER A 47 5.20 5.56 -12.70
C SER A 47 4.91 4.56 -13.82
N ALA A 48 5.23 4.96 -15.06
CA ALA A 48 5.22 4.06 -16.22
C ALA A 48 6.27 2.93 -16.13
N HIS A 49 7.22 3.03 -15.18
CA HIS A 49 8.31 2.08 -15.02
C HIS A 49 8.04 1.02 -13.94
N LEU A 50 6.94 1.12 -13.18
CA LEU A 50 6.61 0.19 -12.08
C LEU A 50 6.58 -1.27 -12.53
N ALA A 51 5.98 -1.54 -13.70
CA ALA A 51 5.87 -2.89 -14.25
C ALA A 51 7.23 -3.62 -14.32
N SER A 52 8.26 -2.90 -14.78
CA SER A 52 9.63 -3.44 -14.90
C SER A 52 10.36 -3.61 -13.57
N HIS A 53 9.88 -2.98 -12.49
CA HIS A 53 10.49 -3.01 -11.17
C HIS A 53 9.74 -3.90 -10.17
N TRP A 54 8.58 -4.45 -10.55
CA TRP A 54 7.76 -5.28 -9.67
C TRP A 54 8.52 -6.46 -9.04
N PRO A 55 9.30 -7.27 -9.78
CA PRO A 55 10.03 -8.38 -9.17
C PRO A 55 11.00 -7.92 -8.06
N ARG A 56 11.62 -6.74 -8.23
CA ARG A 56 12.52 -6.18 -7.21
C ARG A 56 11.75 -5.68 -5.99
N LEU A 57 10.57 -5.10 -6.19
CA LEU A 57 9.72 -4.61 -5.11
C LEU A 57 9.16 -5.81 -4.33
N ASP A 58 8.66 -6.84 -5.01
CA ASP A 58 8.15 -8.06 -4.37
C ASP A 58 9.24 -8.78 -3.56
N ALA A 59 10.47 -8.87 -4.10
CA ALA A 59 11.59 -9.47 -3.37
C ALA A 59 12.04 -8.64 -2.14
N PHE A 60 11.83 -7.32 -2.16
CA PHE A 60 12.15 -6.46 -1.02
C PHE A 60 11.14 -6.62 0.12
N GLU A 61 9.86 -6.73 -0.21
CA GLU A 61 8.79 -6.97 0.76
C GLU A 61 8.84 -8.42 1.29
N GLY A 62 9.12 -9.39 0.42
CA GLY A 62 9.24 -10.81 0.78
C GLY A 62 7.89 -11.53 0.89
N GLU A 63 7.91 -12.78 1.34
CA GLU A 63 6.73 -13.68 1.33
C GLU A 63 5.58 -13.25 2.26
N GLY A 64 5.82 -12.29 3.16
CA GLY A 64 4.80 -11.77 4.08
C GLY A 64 3.82 -10.76 3.46
N TYR A 65 3.95 -10.48 2.16
CA TYR A 65 3.21 -9.43 1.48
C TYR A 65 2.56 -9.97 0.20
N GLU A 66 1.27 -9.68 0.08
CA GLU A 66 0.52 -9.90 -1.15
C GLU A 66 0.11 -8.55 -1.71
N ARG A 67 0.29 -8.38 -3.02
CA ARG A 67 -0.13 -7.17 -3.71
C ARG A 67 -1.63 -7.24 -3.96
N ALA A 68 -2.36 -6.29 -3.40
CA ALA A 68 -3.79 -6.15 -3.64
C ALA A 68 -4.06 -4.93 -4.52
N SER A 69 -5.09 -5.04 -5.37
CA SER A 69 -5.66 -3.86 -6.00
C SER A 69 -6.55 -3.13 -5.00
N VAL A 70 -6.40 -1.81 -4.89
CA VAL A 70 -7.14 -0.96 -3.96
C VAL A 70 -7.60 0.30 -4.68
N THR A 71 -8.76 0.80 -4.30
CA THR A 71 -9.24 2.11 -4.76
C THR A 71 -8.76 3.19 -3.80
N VAL A 72 -8.11 4.22 -4.32
CA VAL A 72 -7.67 5.38 -3.54
C VAL A 72 -8.20 6.68 -4.15
N ARG A 73 -8.54 7.63 -3.29
CA ARG A 73 -9.02 8.97 -3.62
C ARG A 73 -7.83 9.93 -3.71
N VAL A 74 -7.47 10.36 -4.91
CA VAL A 74 -6.30 11.21 -5.15
C VAL A 74 -6.67 12.68 -5.00
N ASN A 75 -5.90 13.40 -4.18
CA ASN A 75 -6.09 14.82 -3.85
C ASN A 75 -7.53 15.17 -3.43
N GLY A 76 -8.31 14.21 -2.93
CA GLY A 76 -9.72 14.39 -2.56
C GLY A 76 -10.69 14.54 -3.75
N THR A 77 -10.25 14.31 -4.99
CA THR A 77 -11.02 14.70 -6.20
C THR A 77 -11.52 13.55 -7.05
N HIS A 78 -10.71 12.50 -7.21
CA HIS A 78 -11.03 11.39 -8.10
C HIS A 78 -10.47 10.07 -7.56
N ASP A 79 -11.13 8.98 -7.91
CA ASP A 79 -10.73 7.63 -7.52
C ASP A 79 -9.85 7.01 -8.60
N VAL A 80 -8.76 6.38 -8.19
CA VAL A 80 -7.90 5.59 -9.06
C VAL A 80 -7.69 4.20 -8.47
N GLU A 81 -7.56 3.21 -9.35
CA GLU A 81 -7.09 1.90 -8.97
C GLU A 81 -5.56 1.96 -8.80
N ALA A 82 -5.09 1.55 -7.63
CA ALA A 82 -3.68 1.50 -7.29
C ALA A 82 -3.34 0.13 -6.70
N TYR A 83 -2.07 -0.25 -6.78
CA TYR A 83 -1.60 -1.44 -6.07
C TYR A 83 -1.18 -1.05 -4.66
N GLY A 84 -1.94 -1.52 -3.68
CA GLY A 84 -1.57 -1.46 -2.27
C GLY A 84 -0.61 -2.59 -1.96
N ILE A 85 0.51 -2.27 -1.31
CA ILE A 85 1.35 -3.26 -0.65
C ILE A 85 0.86 -3.27 0.81
N SER A 86 -0.18 -4.06 1.09
CA SER A 86 -0.72 -4.21 2.44
C SER A 86 0.14 -5.16 3.29
N VAL A 87 0.29 -4.80 4.56
CA VAL A 87 1.10 -5.48 5.60
C VAL A 87 0.40 -6.74 6.14
N PHE A 88 1.16 -7.85 6.14
CA PHE A 88 1.02 -9.12 6.88
C PHE A 88 -0.31 -9.90 6.82
N LEU A 89 -0.32 -10.98 6.02
CA LEU A 89 -1.08 -12.19 6.36
C LEU A 89 -0.32 -12.95 7.48
N SER A 90 -0.67 -12.73 8.74
CA SER A 90 -0.34 -13.73 9.78
C SER A 90 -1.33 -14.88 9.66
N THR A 91 -1.05 -15.85 8.81
CA THR A 91 -1.63 -17.19 8.97
C THR A 91 -0.94 -17.86 10.15
N HIS A 92 -1.42 -17.62 11.37
CA HIS A 92 -1.35 -18.65 12.40
C HIS A 92 -2.69 -19.36 12.46
N VAL A 93 -2.78 -20.42 11.63
CA VAL A 93 -3.53 -21.61 12.02
C VAL A 93 -2.74 -22.22 13.18
N THR A 94 -3.22 -22.05 14.41
CA THR A 94 -3.34 -23.08 15.46
C THR A 94 -4.16 -22.50 16.60
#